data_AF-A0A2J8L504-F1
#
_entry.id   AF-A0A2J8L504-F1
#
_cell.length_a   1.000
_cell.length_b   1.000
_cell.length_c   1.000
_cell.angle_alpha   90.00
_cell.angle_beta   90.00
_cell.angle_gamma   90.00
#
_symmetry.space_group_name_H-M   'P 1'
#
loop_
_entity.id
_entity.type
_entity.pdbx_description
1 polymer ?
#
loop_
_entity_poly.entity_id
_entity_poly.type
_entity_poly.pdbx_seq_one_letter_code
_entity_poly.pdbx_strand_id
1 'polypeptide(L)'
;LLYLTIIFLHIYKRKNVLKEAYSHNLWDGARKTVATLWDGHAAVWHGYEVHGMEKIPEDGPALIIFYHGAIPIDFYYFMAKIFIHKGRTCRVVADHFVFKIPGLMED
;
A
#
# COMPACT_ATOMS: atom_id res chain seq x y z
N LEU A 1 -7.69 2.87 -9.17
CA LEU A 1 -7.40 1.90 -8.08
C LEU A 1 -7.63 2.48 -6.68
N LEU A 2 -7.12 3.67 -6.32
CA LEU A 2 -7.20 4.22 -4.94
C LEU A 2 -8.59 4.16 -4.28
N TYR A 3 -9.61 4.77 -4.89
CA TYR A 3 -10.97 4.72 -4.33
C TYR A 3 -11.57 3.30 -4.28
N LEU A 4 -11.23 2.44 -5.24
CA LEU A 4 -11.65 1.04 -5.20
C LEU A 4 -11.01 0.31 -4.01
N THR A 5 -9.74 0.58 -3.72
CA THR A 5 -9.06 0.10 -2.51
C THR A 5 -9.74 0.59 -1.25
N ILE A 6 -10.07 1.89 -1.16
CA ILE A 6 -10.76 2.47 0.00
C ILE A 6 -12.13 1.80 0.21
N ILE A 7 -12.93 1.69 -0.85
CA ILE A 7 -14.25 1.05 -0.80
C ILE A 7 -14.11 -0.43 -0.40
N PHE A 8 -13.17 -1.16 -0.99
CA PHE A 8 -12.89 -2.55 -0.64
C PHE A 8 -12.56 -2.68 0.84
N LEU A 9 -11.62 -1.88 1.36
CA LEU A 9 -11.23 -1.90 2.77
C LEU A 9 -12.38 -1.50 3.70
N HIS A 10 -13.20 -0.52 3.31
CA HIS A 10 -14.36 -0.10 4.09
C HIS A 10 -15.41 -1.21 4.18
N ILE A 11 -15.73 -1.86 3.06
CA ILE A 11 -16.65 -3.02 3.03
C ILE A 11 -16.04 -4.18 3.81
N TYR A 12 -14.74 -4.45 3.65
CA TYR A 12 -14.03 -5.51 4.36
C TYR A 12 -14.08 -5.30 5.87
N LYS A 13 -13.79 -4.08 6.36
CA LYS A 13 -13.91 -3.70 7.76
C LYS A 13 -15.31 -3.96 8.27
N ARG A 14 -16.33 -3.40 7.59
CA ARG A 14 -17.74 -3.52 7.99
C ARG A 14 -18.22 -4.97 8.07
N LYS A 15 -17.80 -5.83 7.14
CA LYS A 15 -18.17 -7.25 7.14
C LYS A 15 -17.45 -8.06 8.22
N ASN A 16 -16.31 -7.61 8.70
CA ASN A 16 -15.46 -8.35 9.63
C ASN A 16 -15.36 -7.73 11.03
N VAL A 17 -16.13 -6.69 11.37
CA VAL A 17 -16.13 -6.03 12.70
C VAL A 17 -16.21 -7.04 13.85
N LEU A 18 -17.12 -8.02 13.76
CA LEU A 18 -17.26 -9.03 14.81
C LEU A 18 -16.07 -10.00 14.87
N LYS A 19 -15.40 -10.27 13.74
CA LYS A 19 -14.24 -11.18 13.68
C LYS A 19 -12.93 -10.47 14.04
N GLU A 20 -12.85 -9.17 13.82
CA GLU A 20 -11.71 -8.30 14.17
C GLU A 20 -11.42 -8.35 15.67
N ALA A 21 -12.45 -8.35 16.51
CA ALA A 21 -12.32 -8.47 17.97
C ALA A 21 -11.65 -9.79 18.43
N TYR A 22 -11.58 -10.81 17.56
CA TYR A 22 -11.08 -12.15 17.91
C TYR A 22 -9.92 -12.63 17.03
N SER A 23 -9.47 -11.85 16.03
CA SER A 23 -8.45 -12.30 15.09
C SER A 23 -7.51 -11.19 14.63
N HIS A 24 -6.23 -11.34 14.99
CA HIS A 24 -5.16 -10.43 14.59
C HIS A 24 -4.80 -10.52 13.10
N ASN A 25 -5.15 -11.61 12.39
CA ASN A 25 -4.65 -11.88 11.03
C ASN A 25 -5.54 -11.33 9.90
N LEU A 26 -6.73 -10.80 10.21
CA LEU A 26 -7.69 -10.36 9.18
C LEU A 26 -7.16 -9.19 8.34
N TRP A 27 -6.59 -8.19 9.01
CA TRP A 27 -6.03 -7.00 8.35
C TRP A 27 -4.78 -7.31 7.54
N ASP A 28 -4.02 -8.33 7.90
CA ASP A 28 -2.90 -8.81 7.08
C ASP A 28 -3.39 -9.38 5.74
N GLY A 29 -4.45 -10.20 5.78
CA GLY A 29 -5.07 -10.74 4.56
C GLY A 29 -5.64 -9.65 3.64
N ALA A 30 -6.30 -8.64 4.20
CA ALA A 30 -6.81 -7.51 3.43
C ALA A 30 -5.67 -6.71 2.76
N ARG A 31 -4.61 -6.40 3.52
CA ARG A 31 -3.44 -5.67 2.99
C ARG A 31 -2.71 -6.46 1.91
N LYS A 32 -2.52 -7.77 2.09
CA LYS A 32 -1.94 -8.65 1.07
C LYS A 32 -2.78 -8.67 -0.21
N THR A 33 -4.10 -8.79 -0.09
CA THR A 33 -5.00 -8.75 -1.26
C THR A 33 -4.86 -7.44 -2.04
N VAL A 34 -4.88 -6.31 -1.32
CA VAL A 34 -4.70 -4.99 -1.93
C VAL A 34 -3.33 -4.88 -2.59
N ALA A 35 -2.26 -5.26 -1.90
CA ALA A 35 -0.90 -5.21 -2.43
C ALA A 35 -0.76 -6.04 -3.72
N THR A 36 -1.29 -7.27 -3.73
CA THR A 36 -1.26 -8.13 -4.93
C THR A 36 -2.02 -7.52 -6.10
N LEU A 37 -3.17 -6.87 -5.85
CA LEU A 37 -3.92 -6.16 -6.91
C LEU A 37 -3.10 -5.00 -7.49
N TRP A 38 -2.46 -4.21 -6.64
CA TRP A 38 -1.60 -3.10 -7.06
C TRP A 38 -0.36 -3.59 -7.81
N ASP A 39 0.30 -4.65 -7.35
CA ASP A 39 1.45 -5.25 -8.03
C ASP A 39 1.07 -5.85 -9.40
N GLY A 40 -0.06 -6.54 -9.48
CA GLY A 40 -0.59 -7.04 -10.76
C GLY A 40 -0.93 -5.91 -11.73
N HIS A 41 -1.55 -4.83 -11.24
CA HIS A 41 -1.81 -3.64 -12.06
C HIS A 41 -0.50 -2.99 -12.54
N ALA A 42 0.51 -2.91 -11.67
CA ALA A 42 1.84 -2.39 -12.00
C ALA A 42 2.48 -3.19 -13.14
N ALA A 43 2.50 -4.52 -13.02
CA ALA A 43 3.13 -5.41 -13.99
C ALA A 43 2.36 -5.44 -15.32
N VAL A 44 1.05 -5.63 -15.30
CA VAL A 44 0.24 -5.84 -16.51
C VAL A 44 0.02 -4.53 -17.28
N TRP A 45 -0.35 -3.46 -16.59
CA TRP A 45 -0.75 -2.22 -17.26
C TRP A 45 0.44 -1.32 -17.58
N HIS A 46 1.46 -1.31 -16.72
CA HIS A 46 2.57 -0.36 -16.82
C HIS A 46 3.93 -1.01 -17.05
N GLY A 47 4.04 -2.35 -17.04
CA GLY A 47 5.34 -3.02 -17.11
C GLY A 47 6.29 -2.56 -16.01
N TYR A 48 5.76 -2.20 -14.83
CA TYR A 48 6.54 -1.57 -13.77
C TYR A 48 7.44 -2.60 -13.06
N GLU A 49 8.74 -2.32 -13.04
CA GLU A 49 9.76 -3.17 -12.43
C GLU A 49 10.56 -2.41 -11.36
N VAL A 50 11.03 -3.15 -10.36
CA VAL A 50 11.93 -2.62 -9.32
C VAL A 50 13.22 -3.43 -9.36
N HIS A 51 14.30 -2.77 -9.78
CA HIS A 51 15.64 -3.35 -9.75
C HIS A 51 16.32 -2.98 -8.42
N GLY A 52 17.08 -3.92 -7.85
CA GLY A 52 17.79 -3.67 -6.60
C GLY A 52 16.98 -3.90 -5.33
N MET A 53 15.91 -4.71 -5.38
CA MET A 53 15.08 -5.04 -4.21
C MET A 53 15.89 -5.64 -3.05
N GLU A 54 16.94 -6.37 -3.36
CA GLU A 54 17.89 -6.96 -2.41
C GLU A 54 18.66 -5.91 -1.60
N LYS A 55 18.79 -4.68 -2.11
CA LYS A 55 19.49 -3.58 -1.43
C LYS A 55 18.66 -2.94 -0.33
N ILE A 56 17.38 -3.25 -0.26
CA ILE A 56 16.49 -2.75 0.77
C ILE A 56 16.71 -3.59 2.02
N PRO A 57 17.10 -2.97 3.16
CA PRO A 57 17.38 -3.70 4.38
C PRO A 57 16.20 -4.58 4.81
N GLU A 58 16.49 -5.76 5.32
CA GLU A 58 15.46 -6.59 5.97
C GLU A 58 15.07 -5.97 7.32
N ASP A 59 16.07 -5.54 8.09
CA ASP A 59 15.92 -4.95 9.42
C ASP A 59 16.42 -3.50 9.49
N GLY A 60 15.98 -2.77 10.52
CA GLY A 60 16.40 -1.39 10.78
C GLY A 60 15.74 -0.33 9.86
N PRO A 61 15.92 0.97 10.15
CA PRO A 61 15.31 2.05 9.38
C PRO A 61 15.98 2.24 8.01
N ALA A 62 15.19 2.70 7.04
CA ALA A 62 15.68 3.10 5.72
C ALA A 62 14.94 4.36 5.24
N LEU A 63 15.66 5.24 4.55
CA LEU A 63 15.08 6.40 3.87
C LEU A 63 15.09 6.15 2.37
N ILE A 64 13.91 6.15 1.76
CA ILE A 64 13.75 6.07 0.32
C ILE A 64 13.53 7.48 -0.22
N ILE A 65 14.44 7.93 -1.07
CA ILE A 65 14.31 9.19 -1.81
C ILE A 65 13.82 8.83 -3.21
N PHE A 66 12.69 9.37 -3.62
CA PHE A 66 12.10 9.09 -4.92
C PHE A 66 11.61 10.38 -5.57
N TYR A 67 11.58 10.35 -6.89
CA TYR A 67 10.91 11.34 -7.73
C TYR A 67 9.56 10.76 -8.17
N HIS A 68 8.52 11.57 -8.21
CA HIS A 68 7.22 11.18 -8.72
C HIS A 68 6.68 12.20 -9.72
N GLY A 69 5.86 11.73 -10.66
CA GLY A 69 5.12 12.61 -11.57
C GLY A 69 3.98 13.36 -10.87
N ALA A 70 3.10 14.01 -11.62
CA ALA A 70 1.96 14.75 -11.06
C ALA A 70 1.06 13.89 -10.13
N ILE A 71 1.01 12.58 -10.39
CA ILE A 71 0.32 11.60 -9.55
C ILE A 71 1.34 10.51 -9.16
N PRO A 72 1.56 10.24 -7.86
CA PRO A 72 2.58 9.30 -7.39
C PRO A 72 2.12 7.84 -7.49
N ILE A 73 1.67 7.41 -8.67
CA ILE A 73 1.16 6.04 -8.89
C ILE A 73 2.27 4.98 -8.80
N ASP A 74 3.44 5.35 -9.29
CA ASP A 74 4.71 4.61 -9.19
C ASP A 74 5.06 4.28 -7.73
N PHE A 75 4.84 5.23 -6.82
CA PHE A 75 5.11 5.02 -5.41
C PHE A 75 4.18 3.96 -4.79
N TYR A 76 2.89 3.92 -5.17
CA TYR A 76 1.98 2.86 -4.70
C TYR A 76 2.40 1.47 -5.21
N TYR A 77 2.90 1.37 -6.44
CA TYR A 77 3.47 0.11 -6.95
C TYR A 77 4.71 -0.32 -6.19
N PHE A 78 5.61 0.64 -5.94
CA PHE A 78 6.79 0.38 -5.12
C PHE A 78 6.40 -0.12 -3.72
N MET A 79 5.47 0.56 -3.05
CA MET A 79 4.96 0.13 -1.74
C MET A 79 4.38 -1.28 -1.76
N ALA A 80 3.59 -1.63 -2.78
CA ALA A 80 3.01 -2.96 -2.93
C ALA A 80 4.12 -4.03 -3.05
N LYS A 81 5.13 -3.80 -3.89
CA LYS A 81 6.28 -4.70 -4.02
C LYS A 81 7.07 -4.85 -2.72
N ILE A 82 7.33 -3.76 -2.01
CA ILE A 82 8.01 -3.81 -0.71
C ILE A 82 7.21 -4.63 0.30
N PHE A 83 5.91 -4.42 0.36
CA PHE A 83 5.05 -5.16 1.28
C PHE A 83 5.03 -6.65 0.97
N ILE A 84 4.93 -7.03 -0.31
CA ILE A 84 4.90 -8.44 -0.74
C ILE A 84 6.26 -9.12 -0.52
N HIS A 85 7.36 -8.49 -0.93
CA HIS A 85 8.68 -9.13 -0.96
C HIS A 85 9.44 -9.04 0.36
N LYS A 86 9.23 -7.97 1.13
CA LYS A 86 9.97 -7.71 2.38
C LYS A 86 9.08 -7.77 3.61
N GLY A 87 7.76 -7.81 3.46
CA GLY A 87 6.83 -7.71 4.60
C GLY A 87 6.88 -6.33 5.28
N ARG A 88 7.43 -5.31 4.61
CA ARG A 88 7.65 -3.97 5.18
C ARG A 88 6.63 -2.97 4.65
N THR A 89 6.28 -1.99 5.48
CA THR A 89 5.42 -0.86 5.08
C THR A 89 6.25 0.41 4.90
N CYS A 90 5.94 1.21 3.88
CA CYS A 90 6.54 2.53 3.70
C CYS A 90 5.67 3.61 4.35
N ARG A 91 6.31 4.61 4.97
CA ARG A 91 5.68 5.87 5.37
C ARG A 91 6.17 6.96 4.43
N VAL A 92 5.26 7.84 4.00
CA VAL A 92 5.56 8.88 3.01
C VAL A 92 5.35 10.25 3.63
N VAL A 93 6.23 11.19 3.30
CA VAL A 93 6.01 12.61 3.57
C VAL A 93 5.08 13.14 2.47
N ALA A 94 3.92 13.63 2.86
CA ALA A 94 2.89 14.11 1.95
C ALA A 94 2.55 15.59 2.25
N ASP A 95 2.18 16.33 1.21
CA ASP A 95 1.68 17.70 1.37
C ASP A 95 0.35 17.70 2.14
N HIS A 96 0.08 18.81 2.84
CA HIS A 96 -1.13 18.96 3.65
C HIS A 96 -2.43 18.77 2.86
N PHE A 97 -2.45 19.06 1.55
CA PHE A 97 -3.63 18.86 0.72
C PHE A 97 -4.07 17.38 0.65
N VAL A 98 -3.13 16.44 0.74
CA VAL A 98 -3.43 14.99 0.61
C VAL A 98 -4.40 14.56 1.70
N PHE A 99 -4.26 15.11 2.90
CA PHE A 99 -5.15 14.83 4.01
C PHE A 99 -6.54 15.42 3.79
N LYS A 100 -6.72 16.44 2.94
CA LYS A 100 -8.07 16.96 2.62
C LYS A 100 -8.84 16.08 1.64
N ILE A 101 -8.21 15.03 1.09
CA ILE A 101 -8.85 14.12 0.14
C ILE A 101 -9.69 13.09 0.91
N PRO A 102 -11.01 12.96 0.61
CA PRO A 102 -11.87 12.01 1.27
C PRO A 102 -11.36 10.56 1.18
N GLY A 103 -11.30 9.89 2.33
CA GLY A 103 -10.87 8.48 2.43
C GLY A 103 -9.36 8.25 2.51
N LEU A 104 -8.53 9.30 2.50
CA LEU A 104 -7.09 9.22 2.78
C LEU A 104 -6.71 9.61 4.23
N MET A 105 -7.64 10.16 5.00
CA MET A 105 -7.50 10.31 6.45
C MET A 105 -8.17 9.14 7.18
N GLU A 106 -7.49 8.61 8.20
CA GLU A 106 -8.15 7.99 9.35
C GLU A 106 -8.50 9.11 10.35
N ASP A 107 -9.71 9.06 10.90
CA ASP A 107 -10.11 9.87 12.07
C ASP A 107 -9.33 9.45 13.32
#